data_AF-A0A919GPY6-F1
#
_entry.id   AF-A0A919GPY6-F1
#
_cell.length_a   1.000
_cell.length_b   1.000
_cell.length_c   1.000
_cell.angle_alpha   90.00
_cell.angle_beta   90.00
_cell.angle_gamma   90.00
#
_symmetry.space_group_name_H-M   'P 1'
#
loop_
_entity.id
_entity.type
_entity.pdbx_description
1 polymer ?
#
loop_
_entity_poly.entity_id
_entity_poly.type
_entity_poly.pdbx_seq_one_letter_code
_entity_poly.pdbx_strand_id
1 'polypeptide(L)'
;MRQHESLGRPPVPVPGCEGCAALAVRRDEARARYDRSAETDANVLLRQHQRRDHAPGAARTRRVFRYVPYVIAQDQSAEPEYEARCVSGDETECGAESGVRHDPEVVEEWQRRHTQDTGHLRYRRSFGDYAVFEAQEEAPSGSGVTPRG
;
A
#
# COMPACT_ATOMS: atom_id res chain seq x y z
N MET A 1 25.93 5.85 -2.60
CA MET A 1 26.54 4.50 -2.71
C MET A 1 27.27 4.11 -1.42
N ARG A 2 26.58 3.86 -0.28
CA ARG A 2 27.25 3.53 1.00
C ARG A 2 26.93 2.13 1.56
N GLN A 3 26.14 1.32 0.85
CA GLN A 3 25.71 0.00 1.33
C GLN A 3 26.55 -1.17 0.78
N HIS A 4 27.21 -0.99 -0.38
CA HIS A 4 28.04 -2.02 -1.03
C HIS A 4 29.41 -2.24 -0.34
N GLU A 5 29.99 -1.19 0.25
CA GLU A 5 31.30 -1.25 0.91
C GLU A 5 31.31 -2.16 2.15
N SER A 6 30.16 -2.28 2.83
CA SER A 6 29.98 -3.10 4.02
C SER A 6 30.00 -4.62 3.73
N LEU A 7 29.66 -5.03 2.50
CA LEU A 7 29.70 -6.44 2.09
C LEU A 7 31.12 -6.92 1.78
N GLY A 8 32.01 -6.03 1.33
CA GLY A 8 33.41 -6.35 1.02
C GLY A 8 34.30 -6.50 2.26
N ARG A 9 33.97 -5.83 3.38
CA ARG A 9 34.73 -5.96 4.62
C ARG A 9 34.31 -7.22 5.39
N PRO A 10 35.22 -8.17 5.69
CA PRO A 10 34.89 -9.38 6.44
C PRO A 10 34.31 -9.05 7.82
N PRO A 11 33.29 -9.80 8.30
CA PRO A 11 32.75 -9.68 9.66
C PRO A 11 33.83 -10.00 10.71
N VAL A 12 33.85 -9.21 11.79
CA VAL A 12 34.77 -9.37 12.93
C VAL A 12 34.04 -10.15 14.03
N PRO A 13 34.61 -11.24 14.57
CA PRO A 13 33.99 -12.00 15.66
C PRO A 13 33.83 -11.16 16.93
N VAL A 14 32.73 -11.36 17.65
CA VAL A 14 32.50 -10.70 18.96
C VAL A 14 33.40 -11.37 20.01
N PRO A 15 34.21 -10.62 20.78
CA PRO A 15 35.04 -11.20 21.83
C PRO A 15 34.21 -11.98 22.86
N GLY A 16 34.70 -13.16 23.25
CA GLY A 16 34.04 -14.01 24.25
C GLY A 16 32.88 -14.86 23.72
N CYS A 17 32.50 -14.75 22.43
CA CYS A 17 31.51 -15.65 21.84
C CYS A 17 32.19 -16.83 21.11
N GLU A 18 31.98 -18.04 21.61
CA GLU A 18 32.54 -19.27 21.04
C GLU A 18 32.06 -19.52 19.60
N GLY A 19 30.78 -19.25 19.30
CA GLY A 19 30.23 -19.38 17.95
C GLY A 19 30.89 -18.45 16.93
N CYS A 20 31.14 -17.20 17.32
CA CYS A 20 31.90 -16.25 16.51
C CYS A 20 33.34 -16.72 16.28
N ALA A 21 34.02 -17.22 17.32
CA ALA A 21 35.40 -17.69 17.24
C ALA A 21 35.55 -18.91 16.31
N ALA A 22 34.65 -19.89 16.42
CA ALA A 22 34.67 -21.07 15.56
C ALA A 22 34.50 -20.73 14.07
N LEU A 23 33.61 -19.79 13.73
CA LEU A 23 33.42 -19.33 12.36
C LEU A 23 34.61 -18.51 11.84
N ALA A 24 35.29 -17.76 12.71
CA ALA A 24 36.52 -17.07 12.34
C ALA A 24 37.65 -18.06 12.03
N VAL A 25 37.84 -19.11 12.83
CA VAL A 25 38.80 -20.18 12.56
C VAL A 25 38.50 -20.86 11.23
N ARG A 26 37.24 -21.23 10.97
CA ARG A 26 36.83 -21.87 9.71
C ARG A 26 37.14 -20.99 8.48
N ARG A 27 36.97 -19.68 8.60
CA ARG A 27 37.35 -18.71 7.56
C ARG A 27 38.86 -18.67 7.35
N ASP A 28 39.63 -18.64 8.42
CA ASP A 28 41.09 -18.52 8.33
C ASP A 28 41.73 -19.80 7.76
N GLU A 29 41.18 -20.96 8.08
CA GLU A 29 41.55 -22.22 7.43
C GLU A 29 41.18 -22.25 5.94
N ALA A 30 40.00 -21.74 5.57
CA ALA A 30 39.61 -21.63 4.16
C ALA A 30 40.57 -20.72 3.38
N ARG A 31 41.00 -19.61 3.97
CA ARG A 31 42.03 -18.73 3.39
C ARG A 31 43.36 -19.45 3.22
N ALA A 32 43.81 -20.20 4.23
CA ALA A 32 45.06 -20.96 4.16
C ALA A 32 45.04 -22.01 3.03
N ARG A 33 43.85 -22.55 2.73
CA ARG A 33 43.61 -23.49 1.62
C ARG A 33 43.27 -22.81 0.30
N TYR A 34 43.22 -21.48 0.23
CA TYR A 34 42.78 -20.68 -0.92
C TYR A 34 41.36 -21.01 -1.42
N ASP A 35 40.48 -21.48 -0.53
CA ASP A 35 39.08 -21.79 -0.83
C ASP A 35 38.18 -20.55 -0.63
N ARG A 36 37.93 -19.83 -1.73
CA ARG A 36 37.15 -18.59 -1.73
C ARG A 36 35.65 -18.81 -1.44
N SER A 37 35.12 -19.99 -1.76
CA SER A 37 33.72 -20.32 -1.46
C SER A 37 33.55 -20.51 0.03
N ALA A 38 34.38 -21.36 0.64
CA ALA A 38 34.32 -21.61 2.08
C ALA A 38 34.63 -20.36 2.91
N GLU A 39 35.52 -19.48 2.44
CA GLU A 39 35.76 -18.17 3.07
C GLU A 39 34.48 -17.31 3.08
N THR A 40 33.77 -17.27 1.94
CA THR A 40 32.54 -16.49 1.78
C THR A 40 31.41 -17.06 2.65
N ASP A 41 31.25 -18.38 2.66
CA ASP A 41 30.25 -19.06 3.49
C ASP A 41 30.48 -18.80 4.97
N ALA A 42 31.73 -18.87 5.44
CA ALA A 42 32.08 -18.56 6.82
C ALA A 42 31.73 -17.09 7.18
N ASN A 43 31.94 -16.15 6.25
CA ASN A 43 31.52 -14.76 6.44
C ASN A 43 29.99 -14.61 6.50
N VAL A 44 29.24 -15.31 5.64
CA VAL A 44 27.77 -15.29 5.65
C VAL A 44 27.23 -15.82 6.97
N LEU A 45 27.74 -16.97 7.41
CA LEU A 45 27.36 -17.60 8.68
C LEU A 45 27.69 -16.72 9.88
N LEU A 46 28.86 -16.07 9.90
CA LEU A 46 29.24 -15.16 10.99
C LEU A 46 28.29 -13.97 11.09
N ARG A 47 27.89 -13.37 9.96
CA ARG A 47 26.89 -12.28 9.94
C ARG A 47 25.51 -12.75 10.41
N GLN A 48 25.12 -13.96 10.04
CA GLN A 48 23.83 -14.53 10.46
C GLN A 48 23.81 -14.77 11.97
N HIS A 49 24.86 -15.38 12.52
CA HIS A 49 25.02 -15.60 13.96
C HIS A 49 24.99 -14.27 14.73
N GLN A 50 25.77 -13.27 14.30
CA GLN A 50 25.77 -11.94 14.92
C GLN A 50 24.39 -11.29 14.93
N ARG A 51 23.63 -11.39 13.83
CA ARG A 51 22.26 -10.84 13.77
C ARG A 51 21.29 -11.55 14.70
N ARG A 52 21.50 -12.85 14.96
CA ARG A 52 20.63 -13.66 15.82
C ARG A 52 20.97 -13.47 17.28
N ASP A 53 22.25 -13.48 17.62
CA ASP A 53 22.73 -13.67 18.99
C ASP A 53 23.39 -12.42 19.58
N HIS A 54 23.74 -11.42 18.76
CA HIS A 54 24.46 -10.21 19.19
C HIS A 54 23.83 -8.90 18.73
N ALA A 55 22.73 -8.93 17.96
CA ALA A 55 22.03 -7.71 17.59
C ALA A 55 21.37 -7.08 18.84
N PRO A 56 21.65 -5.80 19.16
CA PRO A 56 20.96 -5.12 20.24
C PRO A 56 19.46 -5.06 19.90
N GLY A 57 18.62 -5.65 20.76
CA GLY A 57 17.17 -5.76 20.54
C GLY A 57 16.66 -7.12 20.04
N ALA A 58 17.44 -8.20 20.18
CA ALA A 58 17.00 -9.57 19.83
C ALA A 58 15.83 -10.13 20.66
N ALA A 59 15.31 -9.40 21.66
CA ALA A 59 13.93 -9.56 22.10
C ALA A 59 13.01 -8.95 21.03
N ARG A 60 12.68 -9.76 20.01
CA ARG A 60 11.81 -9.34 18.90
C ARG A 60 10.50 -8.78 19.43
N THR A 61 10.35 -7.45 19.44
CA THR A 61 9.00 -6.86 19.38
C THR A 61 8.49 -7.11 17.97
N ARG A 62 7.94 -8.31 17.74
CA ARG A 62 7.33 -8.65 16.46
C ARG A 62 6.12 -7.72 16.30
N ARG A 63 6.30 -6.64 15.53
CA ARG A 63 5.19 -5.79 15.13
C ARG A 63 4.19 -6.67 14.39
N VAL A 64 2.99 -6.82 14.95
CA VAL A 64 1.90 -7.56 14.33
C VAL A 64 1.06 -6.57 13.56
N PHE A 65 1.11 -6.65 12.24
CA PHE A 65 0.13 -6.00 11.38
C PHE A 65 -1.09 -6.92 11.32
N ARG A 66 -2.21 -6.51 11.93
CA ARG A 66 -3.47 -7.22 11.83
C ARG A 66 -4.29 -6.59 10.72
N TYR A 67 -4.91 -7.43 9.90
CA TYR A 67 -5.94 -6.97 8.96
C TYR A 67 -7.12 -6.45 9.78
N VAL A 68 -7.58 -5.25 9.45
CA VAL A 68 -8.83 -4.68 9.99
C VAL A 68 -9.80 -4.64 8.81
N PRO A 69 -10.92 -5.38 8.87
CA PRO A 69 -11.94 -5.30 7.83
C PRO A 69 -12.49 -3.87 7.78
N TYR A 70 -12.71 -3.37 6.58
CA TYR A 70 -13.27 -2.04 6.35
C TYR A 70 -14.39 -2.11 5.32
N VAL A 71 -15.24 -1.10 5.36
CA VAL A 71 -16.23 -0.80 4.32
C VAL A 71 -15.88 0.55 3.70
N ILE A 72 -16.14 0.69 2.40
CA ILE A 72 -16.07 1.98 1.70
C ILE A 72 -17.47 2.57 1.77
N ALA A 73 -17.64 3.66 2.53
CA ALA A 73 -18.89 4.37 2.71
C ALA A 73 -18.81 5.77 2.12
N GLN A 74 -19.96 6.34 1.76
CA GLN A 74 -20.02 7.74 1.31
C GLN A 74 -19.71 8.68 2.48
N ASP A 75 -18.87 9.68 2.22
CA ASP A 75 -18.56 10.76 3.15
C ASP A 75 -19.72 11.75 3.20
N GLN A 76 -20.52 11.66 4.25
CA GLN A 76 -21.66 12.56 4.47
C GLN A 76 -21.23 14.01 4.80
N SER A 77 -19.95 14.25 5.07
CA SER A 77 -19.43 15.60 5.37
C SER A 77 -19.06 16.38 4.10
N ALA A 78 -18.98 15.72 2.95
CA ALA A 78 -18.61 16.34 1.69
C ALA A 78 -19.79 16.31 0.71
N GLU A 79 -20.07 17.47 0.11
CA GLU A 79 -21.15 17.61 -0.88
C GLU A 79 -20.76 16.89 -2.19
N PRO A 80 -21.66 16.10 -2.79
CA PRO A 80 -21.41 15.50 -4.10
C PRO A 80 -21.23 16.55 -5.19
N GLU A 81 -20.60 16.12 -6.28
CA GLU A 81 -20.29 16.93 -7.44
C GLU A 81 -20.98 16.37 -8.68
N TYR A 82 -21.64 17.26 -9.41
CA TYR A 82 -22.37 16.99 -10.63
C TYR A 82 -21.85 17.88 -11.75
N GLU A 83 -21.61 17.30 -12.91
CA GLU A 83 -21.21 18.02 -14.12
C GLU A 83 -21.83 17.38 -15.35
N ALA A 84 -22.10 18.18 -16.37
CA ALA A 84 -22.43 17.68 -17.69
C ALA A 84 -21.63 18.39 -18.78
N ARG A 85 -21.29 17.62 -19.81
CA ARG A 85 -20.66 18.09 -21.05
C ARG A 85 -21.55 17.74 -22.23
N CYS A 86 -21.79 18.70 -23.11
CA CYS A 86 -22.43 18.47 -24.39
C CYS A 86 -21.46 17.72 -25.31
N VAL A 87 -21.83 16.49 -25.69
CA VAL A 87 -21.06 15.64 -26.61
C VAL A 87 -21.81 15.46 -27.93
N SER A 88 -22.75 16.36 -28.21
CA SER A 88 -23.41 16.46 -29.51
C SER A 88 -22.48 17.09 -30.52
N GLY A 89 -22.66 16.74 -31.79
CA GLY A 89 -21.78 17.15 -32.89
C GLY A 89 -21.50 15.95 -33.79
N ASP A 90 -21.53 16.16 -35.11
CA ASP A 90 -21.37 15.09 -36.09
C ASP A 90 -19.88 14.81 -36.35
N GLU A 91 -19.09 15.87 -36.56
CA GLU A 91 -17.63 15.78 -36.79
C GLU A 91 -16.79 16.27 -35.60
N THR A 92 -17.27 17.27 -34.86
CA THR A 92 -16.60 17.82 -33.67
C THR A 92 -17.61 17.97 -32.56
N GLU A 93 -17.28 17.45 -31.38
CA GLU A 93 -18.12 17.61 -30.20
C GLU A 93 -18.26 19.10 -29.85
N CYS A 94 -19.49 19.53 -29.58
CA CYS A 94 -19.81 20.89 -29.12
C CYS A 94 -18.99 21.26 -27.88
N GLY A 95 -18.81 20.33 -26.96
CA GLY A 95 -17.90 20.46 -25.83
C GLY A 95 -18.33 21.45 -24.74
N ALA A 96 -19.48 22.12 -24.89
CA ALA A 96 -19.99 23.04 -23.87
C ALA A 96 -20.20 22.31 -22.53
N GLU A 97 -19.87 22.96 -21.42
CA GLU A 97 -19.86 22.33 -20.09
C GLU A 97 -20.73 23.12 -19.10
N SER A 98 -21.43 22.41 -18.21
CA SER A 98 -22.10 23.03 -17.07
C SER A 98 -21.09 23.56 -16.04
N GLY A 99 -19.90 22.96 -15.99
CA GLY A 99 -18.99 23.02 -14.85
C GLY A 99 -19.53 22.23 -13.65
N VAL A 100 -18.71 22.14 -12.60
CA VAL A 100 -19.02 21.43 -11.35
C VAL A 100 -20.11 22.15 -10.56
N ARG A 101 -21.13 21.42 -10.10
CA ARG A 101 -22.26 21.88 -9.28
C ARG A 101 -22.54 20.89 -8.16
N HIS A 102 -23.07 21.38 -7.05
CA HIS A 102 -23.47 20.53 -5.91
C HIS A 102 -24.95 20.10 -5.95
N ASP A 103 -25.70 20.62 -6.93
CA ASP A 103 -27.11 20.31 -7.13
C ASP A 103 -27.34 19.76 -8.56
N PRO A 104 -27.93 18.55 -8.71
CA PRO A 104 -28.22 17.99 -10.02
C PRO A 104 -29.22 18.82 -10.83
N GLU A 105 -30.16 19.53 -10.20
CA GLU A 105 -31.19 20.31 -10.91
C GLU A 105 -30.57 21.46 -11.70
N VAL A 106 -29.52 22.08 -11.17
CA VAL A 106 -28.78 23.16 -11.84
C VAL A 106 -28.10 22.66 -13.12
N VAL A 107 -27.56 21.44 -13.09
CA VAL A 107 -26.95 20.81 -14.27
C VAL A 107 -28.01 20.48 -15.32
N GLU A 108 -29.17 20.01 -14.90
CA GLU A 108 -30.28 19.68 -15.79
C GLU A 108 -30.92 20.93 -16.40
N GLU A 109 -31.02 22.03 -15.64
CA GLU A 109 -31.45 23.32 -16.17
C GLU A 109 -30.48 23.81 -17.26
N TRP A 110 -29.18 23.71 -17.02
CA TRP A 110 -28.17 24.04 -18.02
C TRP A 110 -28.34 23.20 -19.30
N GLN A 111 -28.57 21.89 -19.18
CA GLN A 111 -28.83 21.01 -20.34
C GLN A 111 -30.10 21.43 -21.10
N ARG A 112 -31.20 21.72 -20.39
CA ARG A 112 -32.45 22.18 -20.99
C ARG A 112 -32.26 23.48 -21.75
N ARG A 113 -31.53 24.45 -21.18
CA ARG A 113 -31.23 25.72 -21.84
C ARG A 113 -30.34 25.51 -23.07
N HIS A 114 -29.24 24.76 -22.94
CA HIS A 114 -28.35 24.47 -24.07
C HIS A 114 -29.07 23.74 -25.21
N THR A 115 -29.97 22.82 -24.88
CA THR A 115 -30.81 22.12 -25.86
C THR A 115 -31.73 23.09 -26.60
N GLN A 116 -32.37 24.03 -25.89
CA GLN A 116 -33.22 25.04 -26.50
C GLN A 116 -32.43 25.97 -27.43
N ASP A 117 -31.21 26.34 -27.05
CA ASP A 117 -30.38 27.27 -27.81
C ASP A 117 -29.73 26.63 -29.04
N THR A 118 -29.37 25.35 -28.96
CA THR A 118 -28.52 24.68 -29.97
C THR A 118 -29.18 23.50 -30.68
N GLY A 119 -30.28 22.96 -30.15
CA GLY A 119 -30.89 21.71 -30.63
C GLY A 119 -30.10 20.45 -30.28
N HIS A 120 -29.02 20.55 -29.51
CA HIS A 120 -28.20 19.41 -29.10
C HIS A 120 -28.91 18.54 -28.06
N LEU A 121 -28.89 17.22 -28.26
CA LEU A 121 -29.62 16.25 -27.43
C LEU A 121 -28.74 15.22 -26.72
N ARG A 122 -27.44 15.18 -27.02
CA ARG A 122 -26.49 14.22 -26.45
C ARG A 122 -25.56 14.90 -25.43
N TYR A 123 -25.60 14.41 -24.21
CA TYR A 123 -24.82 14.91 -23.07
C TYR A 123 -24.13 13.75 -22.33
N ARG A 124 -22.89 13.97 -21.88
CA ARG A 124 -22.21 13.12 -20.91
C ARG A 124 -22.38 13.75 -19.53
N ARG A 125 -22.85 12.98 -18.54
CA ARG A 125 -22.92 13.40 -17.13
C ARG A 125 -21.79 12.74 -16.35
N SER A 126 -21.19 13.50 -15.44
CA SER A 126 -20.24 13.02 -14.44
C SER A 126 -20.86 13.26 -13.06
N PHE A 127 -20.79 12.25 -12.20
CA PHE A 127 -21.17 12.32 -10.79
C PHE A 127 -19.97 11.85 -9.97
N GLY A 128 -19.59 12.63 -8.97
CA GLY A 128 -18.53 12.29 -8.02
C GLY A 128 -19.03 12.50 -6.60
N ASP A 129 -18.96 11.47 -5.78
CA ASP A 129 -19.08 11.59 -4.34
C ASP A 129 -17.76 11.27 -3.65
N TYR A 130 -17.67 11.67 -2.39
CA TYR A 130 -16.50 11.43 -1.57
C TYR A 130 -16.73 10.16 -0.75
N ALA A 131 -15.67 9.38 -0.52
CA ALA A 131 -15.75 8.13 0.19
C ALA A 131 -14.75 8.05 1.35
N VAL A 132 -15.22 7.52 2.48
CA VAL A 132 -14.43 7.21 3.67
C VAL A 132 -14.29 5.69 3.85
N PHE A 133 -13.16 5.28 4.43
CA PHE A 133 -12.92 3.90 4.84
C PHE A 133 -13.28 3.78 6.32
N GLU A 134 -14.41 3.14 6.61
CA GLU A 134 -14.85 2.91 7.97
C GLU A 134 -14.41 1.52 8.40
N ALA A 135 -13.82 1.41 9.59
CA ALA A 135 -13.56 0.10 10.18
C ALA A 135 -14.90 -0.60 10.38
N GLN A 136 -15.04 -1.81 9.84
CA GLN A 136 -16.25 -2.58 10.03
C GLN A 136 -16.30 -2.99 11.50
N GLU A 137 -17.17 -2.36 12.29
CA GLU A 137 -17.42 -2.83 13.66
C GLU A 137 -17.85 -4.28 13.57
N GLU A 138 -17.08 -5.14 14.24
CA GLU A 138 -17.30 -6.57 14.27
C GLU A 138 -18.65 -6.79 14.97
N ALA A 139 -19.71 -6.96 14.18
CA ALA A 139 -21.05 -7.22 14.68
C ALA A 139 -20.95 -8.37 15.69
N PRO A 140 -21.61 -8.28 16.87
CA PRO A 140 -21.53 -9.33 17.86
C PRO A 140 -21.98 -10.62 17.19
N SER A 141 -21.00 -11.54 17.08
CA SER A 141 -21.17 -12.92 16.62
C SER A 141 -22.54 -13.42 17.04
N GLY A 142 -23.46 -13.50 16.08
CA GLY A 142 -24.85 -13.83 16.34
C GLY A 142 -24.95 -15.10 17.18
N SER A 143 -25.35 -14.95 18.44
CA SER A 143 -25.79 -16.09 19.24
C SER A 143 -27.00 -16.68 18.52
N GLY A 144 -26.81 -17.84 17.92
CA GLY A 144 -27.86 -18.60 17.29
C GLY A 144 -28.99 -18.87 18.29
N VAL A 145 -30.09 -18.14 18.16
CA VAL A 145 -31.38 -18.57 18.70
C VAL A 145 -31.95 -19.56 17.70
N THR A 146 -31.81 -20.84 18.00
CA THR A 146 -32.62 -21.89 17.38
C THR A 146 -34.04 -21.81 17.93
N PRO A 147 -35.09 -21.69 17.09
CA PRO A 147 -36.46 -21.85 17.55
C PRO A 147 -36.70 -23.33 17.91
N ARG A 148 -37.19 -23.59 19.13
CA ARG A 148 -37.76 -24.88 19.53
C ARG A 148 -39.16 -24.98 18.90
N GLY A 149 -39.32 -25.87 17.92
CA GLY A 149 -40.59 -26.42 17.46
C GLY A 149 -40.67 -27.89 17.83
#